data_AF-A0A1D9PL75-F1
#
_entry.id   AF-A0A1D9PL75-F1
#
_cell.length_a   1.000
_cell.length_b   1.000
_cell.length_c   1.000
_cell.angle_alpha   90.00
_cell.angle_beta   90.00
_cell.angle_gamma   90.00
#
_symmetry.space_group_name_H-M   'P 1'
#
loop_
_entity.id
_entity.type
_entity.pdbx_description
1 polymer ?
#
loop_
_entity_poly.entity_id
_entity_poly.type
_entity_poly.pdbx_seq_one_letter_code
_entity_poly.pdbx_strand_id
1 'polypeptide(L)'
;MIVVFSGCVIFLYLIDQIYDIIRMIEKIAVNANVNMVYVETILKIIGIAYIAEFGAQLTKDAGQGAIASKIELAGKILILVMAVPILTVIIETILGLIPS
;
A
#
# COMPACT_ATOMS: atom_id res chain seq x y z
N MET A 1 -11.54 24.75 2.79
CA MET A 1 -11.94 24.32 1.43
C MET A 1 -10.80 24.38 0.42
N ILE A 2 -10.04 25.48 0.32
CA ILE A 2 -8.90 25.57 -0.63
C ILE A 2 -7.87 24.46 -0.37
N VAL A 3 -7.50 24.19 0.88
CA VAL A 3 -6.54 23.14 1.27
C VAL A 3 -6.97 21.76 0.76
N VAL A 4 -8.22 21.37 1.04
CA VAL A 4 -8.79 20.09 0.60
C VAL A 4 -8.81 19.99 -0.93
N PHE A 5 -9.24 21.06 -1.62
CA PHE A 5 -9.26 21.10 -3.08
C PHE A 5 -7.85 20.97 -3.68
N SER A 6 -6.89 21.76 -3.19
CA SER A 6 -5.51 21.69 -3.63
C SER A 6 -4.88 20.32 -3.34
N GLY A 7 -5.20 19.72 -2.18
CA GLY A 7 -4.74 18.38 -1.82
C GLY A 7 -5.22 17.32 -2.80
N CYS A 8 -6.50 17.34 -3.15
CA CYS A 8 -7.06 16.43 -4.17
C CYS A 8 -6.40 16.61 -5.54
N VAL A 9 -6.16 17.85 -5.97
CA VAL A 9 -5.52 18.14 -7.27
C VAL A 9 -4.07 17.62 -7.29
N ILE A 10 -3.29 17.85 -6.21
CA ILE A 10 -1.92 17.32 -6.10
C ILE A 10 -1.94 15.79 -6.14
N PHE A 11 -2.86 15.15 -5.41
CA PHE A 11 -2.96 13.69 -5.40
C PHE A 11 -3.30 13.11 -6.78
N LEU A 12 -4.24 13.72 -7.50
CA LEU A 12 -4.59 13.32 -8.87
C LEU A 12 -3.40 13.45 -9.82
N TYR A 13 -2.58 14.49 -9.67
CA TYR A 13 -1.37 14.65 -10.47
C TYR A 13 -0.30 13.59 -10.17
N LEU A 14 -0.18 13.16 -8.91
CA LEU A 14 0.79 12.16 -8.48
C LEU A 14 0.40 10.72 -8.88
N ILE A 15 -0.88 10.44 -9.11
CA ILE A 15 -1.37 9.10 -9.49
C ILE A 15 -0.65 8.57 -10.73
N ASP A 16 -0.45 9.41 -11.75
CA ASP A 16 0.21 9.00 -12.99
C ASP A 16 1.68 8.60 -12.74
N GLN A 17 2.39 9.35 -11.89
CA GLN A 17 3.77 9.01 -11.52
C GLN A 17 3.85 7.72 -10.70
N ILE A 18 2.91 7.51 -9.78
CA ILE A 18 2.82 6.25 -9.01
C ILE A 18 2.59 5.07 -9.95
N TYR A 19 1.74 5.24 -10.97
CA TYR A 19 1.48 4.21 -11.97
C TYR A 19 2.73 3.83 -12.77
N ASP A 20 3.52 4.83 -13.19
CA ASP A 20 4.78 4.59 -13.90
C ASP A 20 5.81 3.85 -13.03
N ILE A 21 5.91 4.22 -11.74
CA ILE A 21 6.77 3.53 -10.77
C ILE A 21 6.34 2.07 -10.62
N ILE A 22 5.03 1.81 -10.47
CA ILE A 22 4.48 0.45 -10.37
C ILE A 22 4.87 -0.38 -11.60
N ARG A 23 4.65 0.16 -12.81
CA ARG A 23 5.03 -0.52 -14.06
C ARG A 23 6.52 -0.82 -14.15
N MET A 24 7.36 0.09 -13.67
CA MET A 24 8.81 -0.13 -13.63
C MET A 24 9.18 -1.28 -12.68
N ILE A 25 8.58 -1.32 -11.49
CA ILE A 25 8.77 -2.41 -10.52
C ILE A 25 8.32 -3.75 -11.10
N GLU A 26 7.15 -3.80 -11.74
CA GLU A 26 6.64 -5.01 -12.40
C GLU A 26 7.60 -5.51 -13.49
N LYS A 27 8.13 -4.62 -14.33
CA LYS A 27 9.12 -4.99 -15.36
C LYS A 27 10.39 -5.59 -14.75
N ILE A 28 10.89 -5.01 -13.66
CA ILE A 28 12.08 -5.52 -12.97
C ILE A 28 11.79 -6.91 -12.39
N ALA A 29 10.63 -7.10 -11.76
CA ALA A 29 10.22 -8.37 -11.18
C ALA A 29 10.13 -9.50 -12.21
N VAL A 30 9.52 -9.22 -13.36
CA VAL A 30 9.43 -10.16 -14.48
C VAL A 30 10.82 -10.55 -14.98
N ASN A 31 11.72 -9.57 -15.16
CA ASN A 31 13.09 -9.83 -15.62
C ASN A 31 13.91 -10.63 -14.59
N ALA A 32 13.64 -10.47 -13.30
CA ALA A 32 14.31 -11.15 -12.21
C ALA A 32 13.73 -12.55 -11.89
N ASN A 33 12.74 -13.04 -12.65
CA ASN A 33 12.02 -14.29 -12.37
C ASN A 33 11.39 -14.34 -10.97
N VAL A 34 10.99 -13.18 -10.45
CA VAL A 34 10.26 -13.09 -9.17
C VAL A 34 8.81 -13.46 -9.40
N ASN A 35 8.21 -14.23 -8.49
CA ASN A 35 6.79 -14.52 -8.54
C ASN A 35 5.99 -13.22 -8.35
N MET A 36 5.22 -12.85 -9.39
CA MET A 36 4.44 -11.61 -9.45
C MET A 36 3.42 -11.48 -8.32
N VAL A 37 2.96 -12.58 -7.72
CA VAL A 37 2.05 -12.57 -6.57
C VAL A 37 2.67 -11.82 -5.38
N TYR A 38 3.98 -11.94 -5.16
CA TYR A 38 4.66 -11.23 -4.06
C TYR A 38 4.74 -9.74 -4.32
N VAL A 39 5.10 -9.36 -5.55
CA VAL A 39 5.22 -7.95 -5.95
C VAL A 39 3.87 -7.27 -5.91
N GLU A 40 2.83 -7.91 -6.45
CA GLU A 40 1.46 -7.41 -6.40
C GLU A 40 0.99 -7.22 -4.94
N THR A 41 1.31 -8.15 -4.04
CA THR A 41 0.94 -8.06 -2.62
C THR A 41 1.63 -6.87 -1.94
N ILE A 42 2.93 -6.67 -2.18
CA ILE A 42 3.69 -5.53 -1.65
C ILE A 42 3.12 -4.21 -2.19
N LEU A 43 2.85 -4.14 -3.50
CA LEU A 43 2.27 -2.95 -4.12
C LEU A 43 0.87 -2.63 -3.56
N LYS A 44 0.04 -3.65 -3.30
CA LYS A 44 -1.25 -3.47 -2.62
C LYS A 44 -1.09 -2.88 -1.22
N ILE A 45 -0.13 -3.37 -0.44
CA ILE A 45 0.15 -2.84 0.90
C ILE A 45 0.57 -1.37 0.83
N ILE A 46 1.49 -1.02 -0.07
CA ILE A 46 1.96 0.35 -0.27
C ILE A 46 0.78 1.25 -0.69
N GLY A 47 -0.04 0.80 -1.64
CA GLY A 47 -1.21 1.54 -2.10
C GLY A 47 -2.23 1.81 -0.98
N ILE A 48 -2.55 0.79 -0.17
CA ILE A 48 -3.43 0.94 0.99
C ILE A 48 -2.87 1.97 1.97
N ALA A 49 -1.57 1.91 2.27
CA ALA A 49 -0.93 2.85 3.18
C ALA A 49 -1.05 4.30 2.70
N TYR A 50 -0.71 4.58 1.43
CA TYR A 50 -0.80 5.93 0.87
C TYR A 50 -2.24 6.45 0.80
N ILE A 51 -3.20 5.61 0.36
CA ILE A 51 -4.61 6.02 0.26
C ILE A 51 -5.19 6.28 1.65
N ALA A 52 -4.91 5.42 2.63
CA ALA A 52 -5.40 5.60 4.00
C ALA A 52 -4.81 6.85 4.65
N GLU A 53 -3.50 7.07 4.53
CA GLU A 53 -2.83 8.24 5.10
C GLU A 53 -3.35 9.53 4.45
N PHE A 54 -3.42 9.58 3.13
CA PHE A 54 -3.94 10.74 2.41
C PHE A 54 -5.40 11.03 2.76
N GLY A 55 -6.26 10.01 2.78
CA GLY A 55 -7.66 10.16 3.15
C GLY A 55 -7.84 10.63 4.60
N ALA A 56 -7.00 10.16 5.53
CA ALA A 56 -6.99 10.61 6.92
C ALA A 56 -6.56 12.07 7.04
N GLN A 57 -5.50 12.48 6.34
CA GLN A 57 -5.04 13.87 6.33
C GLN A 57 -6.11 14.81 5.75
N LEU A 58 -6.73 14.43 4.64
CA LEU A 58 -7.79 15.21 4.01
C LEU A 58 -9.01 15.37 4.92
N THR A 59 -9.38 14.32 5.67
CA THR A 59 -10.48 14.39 6.65
C THR A 59 -10.10 15.21 7.89
N LYS A 60 -8.84 15.20 8.34
CA LYS A 60 -8.36 16.15 9.36
C LYS A 60 -8.46 17.59 8.88
N ASP A 61 -8.04 17.86 7.65
CA ASP A 61 -8.09 19.20 7.04
C ASP A 61 -9.54 19.71 6.84
N ALA A 62 -10.50 18.80 6.73
CA ALA A 62 -11.93 19.11 6.72
C ALA A 62 -12.54 19.32 8.12
N GLY A 63 -11.72 19.26 9.18
CA GLY A 63 -12.15 19.39 10.58
C GLY A 63 -12.72 18.10 11.19
N GLN A 64 -12.60 16.95 10.50
CA GLN A 64 -13.17 15.67 10.89
C GLN A 64 -12.12 14.71 11.48
N GLY A 65 -11.44 15.13 12.56
CA GLY A 65 -10.38 14.34 13.19
C GLY A 65 -10.81 12.95 13.69
N ALA A 66 -12.03 12.82 14.21
CA ALA A 66 -12.56 11.53 14.67
C ALA A 66 -12.75 10.51 13.52
N ILE A 67 -13.09 10.99 12.32
CA ILE A 67 -13.19 10.13 11.12
C ILE A 67 -11.79 9.77 10.64
N ALA A 68 -10.86 10.73 10.62
CA ALA A 68 -9.49 10.48 10.22
C ALA A 68 -8.81 9.37 11.04
N SER A 69 -8.97 9.37 12.37
CA SER A 69 -8.43 8.30 13.22
C SER A 69 -9.02 6.92 12.89
N LYS A 70 -10.29 6.86 12.45
CA LYS A 70 -10.91 5.60 12.01
C LYS A 70 -10.35 5.15 10.66
N ILE A 71 -10.06 6.07 9.75
CA ILE A 71 -9.41 5.77 8.46
C ILE A 71 -8.01 5.21 8.69
N GLU A 72 -7.20 5.85 9.55
CA GLU A 72 -5.87 5.35 9.91
C GLU A 72 -5.91 3.94 10.51
N LEU A 73 -6.85 3.70 11.42
CA LEU A 73 -7.04 2.38 12.02
C LEU A 73 -7.41 1.32 10.97
N ALA A 74 -8.35 1.65 10.07
CA ALA A 74 -8.76 0.75 8.99
C ALA A 74 -7.58 0.42 8.07
N GLY A 75 -6.78 1.43 7.67
CA GLY A 75 -5.57 1.23 6.87
C GLY A 75 -4.59 0.27 7.54
N LYS A 76 -4.31 0.46 8.84
CA LYS A 76 -3.43 -0.43 9.62
C LYS A 76 -3.94 -1.86 9.67
N ILE A 77 -5.24 -2.07 9.89
CA ILE A 77 -5.84 -3.41 9.94
C ILE A 77 -5.75 -4.09 8.57
N LEU A 78 -6.06 -3.37 7.48
CA LEU A 78 -5.96 -3.90 6.12
C LEU A 78 -4.53 -4.33 5.77
N ILE A 79 -3.53 -3.50 6.12
CA ILE A 79 -2.12 -3.84 5.94
C ILE A 79 -1.75 -5.08 6.75
N LEU A 80 -2.20 -5.20 8.00
CA LEU A 80 -1.93 -6.34 8.85
C LEU A 80 -2.51 -7.64 8.26
N VAL A 81 -3.75 -7.60 7.77
CA VAL A 81 -4.39 -8.77 7.13
C VAL A 81 -3.61 -9.18 5.88
N MET A 82 -3.15 -8.22 5.08
CA MET A 82 -2.34 -8.47 3.89
C MET A 82 -0.92 -8.98 4.21
N ALA A 83 -0.41 -8.73 5.42
CA ALA A 83 0.89 -9.24 5.85
C ALA A 83 0.85 -10.73 6.22
N VAL A 84 -0.32 -11.28 6.59
CA VAL A 84 -0.50 -12.71 6.93
C VAL A 84 -0.03 -13.65 5.80
N PRO A 85 -0.48 -13.52 4.54
CA PRO A 85 -0.05 -14.43 3.47
C PRO A 85 1.45 -14.36 3.20
N ILE A 86 2.07 -13.17 3.32
CA ILE A 86 3.53 -13.02 3.16
C ILE A 86 4.26 -13.76 4.28
N LEU A 87 3.81 -13.61 5.53
CA LEU A 87 4.38 -14.34 6.67
C LEU A 87 4.27 -15.86 6.50
N THR A 88 3.12 -16.35 6.05
CA THR A 88 2.92 -17.78 5.77
C THR A 88 3.94 -18.29 4.76
N VAL A 89 4.10 -17.60 3.62
CA VAL A 89 5.07 -17.98 2.58
C VAL A 89 6.50 -18.00 3.11
N ILE A 90 6.88 -17.00 3.92
CA ILE A 90 8.21 -16.94 4.52
C ILE A 90 8.43 -18.14 5.44
N ILE A 91 7.46 -18.47 6.30
CA ILE A 91 7.54 -19.62 7.21
C ILE A 91 7.66 -20.92 6.41
N GLU A 92 6.84 -21.13 5.39
CA GLU A 92 6.89 -22.31 4.52
C GLU A 92 8.26 -22.42 3.82
N THR A 93 8.78 -21.29 3.32
CA THR A 93 10.10 -21.24 2.67
C THR A 93 11.21 -21.61 3.65
N ILE A 94 11.17 -21.11 4.90
CA ILE A 94 12.15 -21.46 5.93
C ILE A 94 12.06 -22.94 6.30
N LEU A 95 10.85 -23.47 6.52
CA LEU A 95 10.64 -24.88 6.85
C LEU A 95 11.12 -25.81 5.73
N GLY A 96 10.93 -25.43 4.46
CA GLY A 96 11.42 -26.19 3.31
C GLY A 96 12.95 -26.20 3.14
N LEU A 97 13.66 -25.27 3.79
CA LEU A 97 15.13 -25.23 3.79
C LEU A 97 15.75 -26.05 4.93
N ILE A 98 14.97 -26.50 5.91
CA ILE A 98 15.45 -27.37 6.98
C ILE A 98 15.57 -28.79 6.41
N PRO A 99 16.78 -29.37 6.32
CA PRO A 99 16.94 -30.76 5.90
C PRO A 99 16.30 -31.68 6.94
N SER A 100 15.60 -32.71 6.47
CA SER A 100 14.92 -33.73 7.28
C SER A 100 15.84 -34.45 8.27
#